data_AF-A0A8T9QDU7-F1
#
_entry.id   AF-A0A8T9QDU7-F1
#
_cell.length_a   1.000
_cell.length_b   1.000
_cell.length_c   1.000
_cell.angle_alpha   90.00
_cell.angle_beta   90.00
_cell.angle_gamma   90.00
#
_symmetry.space_group_name_H-M   'P 1'
#
loop_
_entity.id
_entity.type
_entity.pdbx_description
1 polymer ?
#
loop_
_entity_poly.entity_id
_entity_poly.type
_entity_poly.pdbx_seq_one_letter_code
_entity_poly.pdbx_strand_id
1 'polypeptide(L)'
;MQLNLNTKILLGFAVAAGVLLLTAVASFLSIRQVAVQTRHVEHTYRVILEAEQLTSRVRDAESRVRGFLLTADTSYLQTYGTSQQEVEESFGRLERMTADNPRQAARVDSMRQLVEQKFSNMRLLLNQDRSITSSSTQTILDTGRQTMRAIFALFEGIKTSELKLLAERNRQQTLYETIAPITIIVSATIAILITLWLFQKISKEIAANEKLQQELAAINQATSQRIQIIENLANQVVQGDYKVKIKDKEKDSLGNLATSLNRMTQTLDDTFGALQNRNRELDQFAYVTSHDLKAPCAG
;
A
#
# COMPACT_ATOMS: atom_id res chain seq x y z
N MET A 1 -26.69 7.35 -15.40
CA MET A 1 -26.24 6.08 -16.00
C MET A 1 -25.95 5.11 -14.85
N GLN A 2 -26.78 4.08 -14.64
CA GLN A 2 -26.51 3.09 -13.59
C GLN A 2 -25.38 2.18 -14.09
N LEU A 3 -24.24 2.19 -13.41
CA LEU A 3 -23.11 1.32 -13.71
C LEU A 3 -23.45 -0.13 -13.34
N ASN A 4 -23.08 -1.10 -14.18
CA ASN A 4 -23.23 -2.52 -13.90
C ASN A 4 -22.42 -2.92 -12.64
N LEU A 5 -22.91 -3.90 -11.88
CA LEU A 5 -22.26 -4.38 -10.64
C LEU A 5 -20.79 -4.76 -10.86
N ASN A 6 -20.48 -5.46 -11.96
CA ASN A 6 -19.10 -5.80 -12.35
C ASN A 6 -18.22 -4.56 -12.55
N THR A 7 -18.76 -3.49 -13.15
CA THR A 7 -18.01 -2.24 -13.36
C THR A 7 -17.69 -1.55 -12.03
N LYS A 8 -18.62 -1.60 -11.06
CA LYS A 8 -18.41 -1.05 -9.70
C LYS A 8 -17.33 -1.81 -8.94
N ILE A 9 -17.34 -3.14 -9.03
CA ILE A 9 -16.32 -4.02 -8.40
C ILE A 9 -14.94 -3.76 -9.05
N LEU A 10 -14.87 -3.72 -10.38
CA LEU A 10 -13.65 -3.43 -11.11
C LEU A 10 -13.08 -2.06 -10.76
N LEU A 11 -13.93 -1.03 -10.65
CA LEU A 11 -13.55 0.30 -10.19
C LEU A 11 -12.95 0.28 -8.78
N GLY A 12 -13.56 -0.46 -7.86
CA GLY A 12 -13.01 -0.64 -6.51
C GLY A 12 -11.63 -1.28 -6.51
N PHE A 13 -11.45 -2.34 -7.29
CA PHE A 13 -10.17 -3.02 -7.43
C PHE A 13 -9.12 -2.12 -8.08
N ALA A 14 -9.50 -1.36 -9.11
CA ALA A 14 -8.62 -0.42 -9.79
C ALA A 14 -8.18 0.72 -8.85
N VAL A 15 -9.07 1.25 -8.02
CA VAL A 15 -8.73 2.27 -7.01
C VAL A 15 -7.80 1.68 -5.95
N ALA A 16 -8.09 0.49 -5.44
CA ALA A 16 -7.23 -0.17 -4.46
C ALA A 16 -5.82 -0.44 -5.03
N ALA A 17 -5.72 -0.98 -6.25
CA ALA A 17 -4.46 -1.18 -6.95
C ALA A 17 -3.72 0.14 -7.21
N GLY A 18 -4.44 1.20 -7.58
CA GLY A 18 -3.89 2.53 -7.77
C GLY A 18 -3.29 3.11 -6.49
N VAL A 19 -3.98 2.97 -5.35
CA VAL A 19 -3.43 3.43 -4.05
C VAL A 19 -2.23 2.61 -3.62
N LEU A 20 -2.24 1.28 -3.83
CA LEU A 20 -1.08 0.43 -3.56
C LEU A 20 0.12 0.85 -4.42
N LEU A 21 -0.08 1.10 -5.72
CA LEU A 21 0.97 1.58 -6.62
C LEU A 21 1.50 2.95 -6.20
N LEU A 22 0.62 3.91 -5.90
CA LEU A 22 1.02 5.24 -5.42
C LEU A 22 1.83 5.15 -4.13
N THR A 23 1.42 4.28 -3.20
CA THR A 23 2.12 4.05 -1.94
C THR A 23 3.49 3.41 -2.17
N ALA A 24 3.57 2.42 -3.07
CA ALA A 24 4.82 1.78 -3.44
C ALA A 24 5.81 2.76 -4.09
N VAL A 25 5.33 3.61 -4.99
CA VAL A 25 6.15 4.66 -5.64
C VAL A 25 6.62 5.70 -4.62
N ALA A 26 5.73 6.20 -3.76
CA ALA A 26 6.08 7.15 -2.71
C ALA A 26 7.12 6.57 -1.73
N SER A 27 6.93 5.30 -1.33
CA SER A 27 7.87 4.57 -0.49
C SER A 27 9.23 4.40 -1.16
N PHE A 28 9.26 4.01 -2.44
CA PHE A 28 10.50 3.85 -3.20
C PHE A 28 11.29 5.16 -3.32
N LEU A 29 10.61 6.28 -3.59
CA LEU A 29 11.23 7.61 -3.64
C LEU A 29 11.78 8.01 -2.26
N SER A 30 11.02 7.76 -1.19
CA SER A 30 11.44 8.04 0.19
C SER A 30 12.69 7.23 0.57
N ILE A 31 12.70 5.92 0.31
CA ILE A 31 13.85 5.04 0.59
C ILE A 31 15.10 5.50 -0.16
N ARG A 32 14.97 5.91 -1.43
CA ARG A 32 16.09 6.46 -2.20
C ARG A 32 16.65 7.74 -1.57
N GLN A 33 15.77 8.61 -1.07
CA GLN A 33 16.17 9.85 -0.41
C GLN A 33 16.96 9.57 0.88
N VAL A 34 16.47 8.64 1.71
CA VAL A 34 17.14 8.20 2.93
C VAL A 34 18.53 7.62 2.62
N ALA A 35 18.65 6.81 1.56
CA ALA A 35 19.95 6.25 1.17
C ALA A 35 20.99 7.33 0.80
N VAL A 36 20.57 8.42 0.14
CA VAL A 36 21.45 9.56 -0.18
C VAL A 36 21.88 10.30 1.08
N GLN A 37 20.97 10.48 2.05
CA GLN A 37 21.29 11.08 3.35
C GLN A 37 22.32 10.28 4.12
N THR A 38 22.15 8.96 4.19
CA THR A 38 23.10 8.07 4.86
C THR A 38 24.51 8.22 4.27
N ARG A 39 24.63 8.33 2.94
CA ARG A 39 25.93 8.56 2.29
C ARG A 39 26.55 9.91 2.66
N HIS A 40 25.75 10.98 2.75
CA HIS A 40 26.27 12.29 3.16
C HIS A 40 26.70 12.31 4.63
N VAL A 41 25.91 11.72 5.52
CA VAL A 41 26.26 11.54 6.94
C VAL A 41 27.57 10.77 7.07
N GLU A 42 27.65 9.62 6.40
CA GLU A 42 28.85 8.78 6.39
C GLU A 42 30.07 9.54 5.87
N HIS A 43 29.91 10.28 4.77
CA HIS A 43 30.99 11.09 4.21
C HIS A 43 31.50 12.16 5.20
N THR A 44 30.60 12.92 5.81
CA THR A 44 30.94 13.93 6.83
C THR A 44 31.76 13.31 7.98
N TYR A 45 31.33 12.16 8.51
CA TYR A 45 32.06 11.49 9.58
C TYR A 45 33.39 10.89 9.11
N ARG A 46 33.49 10.39 7.88
CA ARG A 46 34.76 9.91 7.30
C ARG A 46 35.78 11.05 7.18
N VAL A 47 35.37 12.24 6.73
CA VAL A 47 36.25 13.42 6.65
C VAL A 47 36.74 13.84 8.05
N ILE A 48 35.84 13.89 9.03
CA ILE A 48 36.19 14.24 10.41
C ILE A 48 37.17 13.22 11.01
N LEU A 49 36.88 11.93 10.86
CA LEU A 49 37.73 10.85 11.37
C LEU A 49 39.11 10.88 10.73
N GLU A 50 39.20 11.08 9.41
CA GLU A 50 40.49 11.15 8.72
C GLU A 50 41.31 12.36 9.18
N ALA A 51 40.68 13.53 9.38
CA ALA A 51 41.36 14.72 9.91
C ALA A 51 41.82 14.55 11.36
N GLU A 52 41.03 13.83 12.18
CA GLU A 52 41.40 13.47 13.55
C GLU A 52 42.59 12.49 13.58
N GLN A 53 42.55 11.44 12.76
CA GLN A 53 43.63 10.47 12.62
C GLN A 53 44.92 11.15 12.16
N LEU A 54 44.84 12.06 11.17
CA LEU A 54 45.98 12.85 10.72
C LEU A 54 46.59 13.64 11.88
N THR A 55 45.76 14.37 12.62
CA THR A 55 46.21 15.15 13.79
C THR A 55 46.83 14.27 14.88
N SER A 56 46.28 13.06 15.07
CA SER A 56 46.85 12.07 15.99
C SER A 56 48.22 11.58 15.54
N ARG A 57 48.39 11.24 14.25
CA ARG A 57 49.68 10.78 13.71
C ARG A 57 50.77 11.84 13.79
N VAL A 58 50.43 13.12 13.62
CA VAL A 58 51.37 14.24 13.84
C VAL A 58 51.79 14.30 15.31
N ARG A 59 50.87 14.07 16.25
CA ARG A 59 51.16 14.01 17.69
C ARG A 59 52.03 12.81 18.04
N ASP A 60 51.78 11.65 17.44
CA ASP A 60 52.58 10.44 17.63
C ASP A 60 54.00 10.62 17.10
N ALA A 61 54.16 11.27 15.94
CA ALA A 61 55.46 11.66 15.41
C ALA A 61 56.23 12.57 16.38
N GLU A 62 55.55 13.58 16.95
CA GLU A 62 56.16 14.46 17.96
C GLU A 62 56.54 13.69 19.23
N SER A 63 55.69 12.77 19.69
CA SER A 63 55.97 11.91 20.85
C SER A 63 57.21 11.04 20.60
N ARG A 64 57.34 10.48 19.40
CA ARG A 64 58.50 9.67 18.98
C ARG A 64 59.79 10.47 18.97
N VAL A 65 59.77 11.68 18.41
CA VAL A 65 60.93 12.59 18.43
C VAL A 65 61.35 12.91 19.87
N ARG A 66 60.40 13.21 20.75
CA ARG A 66 60.71 13.45 22.18
C ARG A 66 61.29 12.21 22.85
N GLY A 67 60.75 11.03 22.58
CA GLY A 67 61.27 9.75 23.07
C GLY A 67 62.73 9.55 22.69
N PHE A 68 63.07 9.71 21.41
CA PHE A 68 64.45 9.65 20.93
C PHE A 68 65.37 10.67 21.63
N LEU A 69 64.93 11.93 21.75
CA LEU A 69 65.74 12.97 22.40
C LEU A 69 66.00 12.68 23.89
N LEU A 70 65.10 11.95 24.57
CA LEU A 70 65.22 11.59 25.98
C LEU A 70 66.06 10.33 26.20
N THR A 71 65.95 9.33 25.32
CA THR A 71 66.54 7.99 25.55
C THR A 71 67.71 7.66 24.62
N ALA A 72 67.88 8.41 23.53
CA ALA A 72 68.76 8.09 22.40
C ALA A 72 68.48 6.74 21.72
N ASP A 73 67.30 6.15 21.93
CA ASP A 73 66.91 4.88 21.30
C ASP A 73 66.43 5.10 19.85
N THR A 74 67.20 4.57 18.90
CA THR A 74 66.92 4.68 17.46
C THR A 74 65.61 4.03 17.01
N SER A 75 64.99 3.16 17.81
CA SER A 75 63.68 2.57 17.51
C SER A 75 62.58 3.63 17.30
N TYR A 76 62.68 4.75 18.04
CA TYR A 76 61.79 5.89 17.89
C TYR A 76 61.91 6.56 16.50
N LEU A 77 63.09 6.55 15.87
CA LEU A 77 63.31 7.16 14.53
C LEU A 77 62.65 6.34 13.42
N GLN A 78 62.72 5.00 13.50
CA GLN A 78 62.06 4.13 12.55
C GLN A 78 60.55 4.39 12.55
N THR A 79 59.96 4.42 13.75
CA THR A 79 58.54 4.66 13.90
C THR A 79 58.17 6.10 13.48
N TYR A 80 59.02 7.11 13.73
CA TYR A 80 58.81 8.48 13.22
C TYR A 80 58.66 8.53 11.70
N GLY A 81 59.51 7.80 10.96
CA GLY A 81 59.42 7.70 9.50
C GLY A 81 58.08 7.11 9.03
N THR A 82 57.57 6.09 9.72
CA THR A 82 56.24 5.52 9.45
C THR A 82 55.13 6.55 9.66
N SER A 83 55.16 7.32 10.76
CA SER A 83 54.16 8.38 11.00
C SER A 83 54.16 9.44 9.91
N GLN A 84 55.33 9.79 9.36
CA GLN A 84 55.43 10.77 8.28
C GLN A 84 54.74 10.26 7.00
N GLN A 85 54.97 8.99 6.64
CA GLN A 85 54.31 8.38 5.48
C GLN A 85 52.79 8.31 5.66
N GLU A 86 52.33 7.85 6.84
CA GLU A 86 50.89 7.74 7.12
C GLU A 86 50.17 9.11 7.13
N VAL A 87 50.87 10.19 7.50
CA VAL A 87 50.34 11.56 7.41
C VAL A 87 50.16 11.99 5.95
N GLU A 88 51.13 11.70 5.09
CA GLU A 88 51.04 12.02 3.66
C GLU A 88 49.89 11.26 2.99
N GLU A 89 49.74 9.98 3.31
CA GLU A 89 48.61 9.17 2.84
C GLU A 89 47.26 9.69 3.34
N SER A 90 47.19 10.20 4.58
CA SER A 90 46.01 10.85 5.13
C SER A 90 45.62 12.11 4.36
N PHE A 91 46.59 12.95 4.01
CA PHE A 91 46.30 14.14 3.20
C PHE A 91 45.77 13.74 1.82
N GLY A 92 46.37 12.76 1.16
CA GLY A 92 45.86 12.25 -0.12
C GLY A 92 44.45 11.65 -0.04
N ARG A 93 44.02 11.16 1.13
CA ARG A 93 42.62 10.76 1.37
C ARG A 93 41.72 11.97 1.60
N LEU A 94 42.13 12.92 2.45
CA LEU A 94 41.35 14.15 2.72
C LEU A 94 41.15 15.02 1.47
N GLU A 95 42.16 15.19 0.65
CA GLU A 95 42.07 15.95 -0.61
C GLU A 95 41.02 15.33 -1.56
N ARG A 96 41.03 13.99 -1.69
CA ARG A 96 40.02 13.28 -2.50
C ARG A 96 38.61 13.40 -1.92
N MET A 97 38.47 13.33 -0.59
CA MET A 97 37.17 13.47 0.06
C MET A 97 36.63 14.90 0.04
N THR A 98 37.50 15.92 -0.04
CA THR A 98 37.11 17.33 0.04
C THR A 98 37.16 18.07 -1.30
N ALA A 99 37.43 17.36 -2.40
CA ALA A 99 37.58 17.91 -3.75
C ALA A 99 36.31 18.62 -4.27
N ASP A 100 35.13 18.24 -3.78
CA ASP A 100 33.85 18.86 -4.14
C ASP A 100 33.56 20.16 -3.38
N ASN A 101 34.39 20.50 -2.38
CA ASN A 101 34.21 21.67 -1.53
C ASN A 101 35.49 22.54 -1.51
N PRO A 102 35.55 23.59 -2.36
CA PRO A 102 36.74 24.46 -2.46
C PRO A 102 37.18 25.10 -1.15
N ARG A 103 36.22 25.41 -0.26
CA ARG A 103 36.54 25.99 1.06
C ARG A 103 37.20 24.97 1.99
N GLN A 104 36.81 23.70 1.87
CA GLN A 104 37.36 22.61 2.66
C GLN A 104 38.73 22.19 2.12
N ALA A 105 38.89 22.11 0.80
CA ALA A 105 40.18 21.91 0.15
C ALA A 105 41.21 22.96 0.62
N ALA A 106 40.86 24.25 0.60
CA ALA A 106 41.75 25.32 1.08
C ALA A 106 42.18 25.18 2.55
N ARG A 107 41.32 24.60 3.41
CA ARG A 107 41.66 24.32 4.82
C ARG A 107 42.58 23.13 4.96
N VAL A 108 42.38 22.09 4.16
CA VAL A 108 43.27 20.93 4.08
C VAL A 108 44.65 21.37 3.60
N ASP A 109 44.73 22.23 2.58
CA ASP A 109 45.99 22.81 2.09
C ASP A 109 46.71 23.64 3.16
N SER A 110 45.97 24.49 3.88
CA SER A 110 46.51 25.27 5.00
C SER A 110 47.04 24.35 6.12
N MET A 111 46.32 23.26 6.39
CA MET A 111 46.73 22.27 7.40
C MET A 111 47.98 21.52 6.95
N ARG A 112 48.09 21.17 5.66
CA ARG A 112 49.28 20.56 5.05
C ARG A 112 50.52 21.41 5.26
N GLN A 113 50.46 22.71 4.99
CA GLN A 113 51.58 23.63 5.20
C GLN A 113 52.05 23.68 6.67
N LEU A 114 51.11 23.74 7.62
CA LEU A 114 51.46 23.73 9.04
C LEU A 114 52.04 22.40 9.50
N VAL A 115 51.52 21.28 8.97
CA VAL A 115 52.06 19.95 9.26
C VAL A 115 53.47 19.80 8.69
N GLU A 116 53.71 20.26 7.46
CA GLU A 116 55.06 20.27 6.88
C GLU A 116 56.04 21.12 7.68
N GLN A 117 55.60 22.30 8.15
CA GLN A 117 56.38 23.13 9.07
C GLN A 117 56.69 22.37 10.38
N LYS A 118 55.71 21.65 10.94
CA LYS A 118 55.89 20.82 12.14
C LYS A 118 56.92 19.71 11.92
N PHE A 119 56.84 18.99 10.80
CA PHE A 119 57.84 17.96 10.44
C PHE A 119 59.22 18.56 10.18
N SER A 120 59.31 19.78 9.64
CA SER A 120 60.58 20.49 9.46
C SER A 120 61.19 20.88 10.81
N ASN A 121 60.40 21.39 11.75
CA ASN A 121 60.86 21.68 13.12
C ASN A 121 61.36 20.41 13.84
N MET A 122 60.66 19.27 13.66
CA MET A 122 61.10 17.99 14.20
C MET A 122 62.43 17.52 13.59
N ARG A 123 62.62 17.65 12.28
CA ARG A 123 63.89 17.32 11.61
C ARG A 123 65.05 18.18 12.11
N LEU A 124 64.81 19.48 12.38
CA LEU A 124 65.81 20.35 13.01
C LEU A 124 66.23 19.83 14.38
N LEU A 125 65.28 19.39 15.22
CA LEU A 125 65.60 18.81 16.53
C LEU A 125 66.40 17.51 16.43
N LEU A 126 66.13 16.67 15.42
CA LEU A 126 66.84 15.40 15.21
C LEU A 126 68.27 15.60 14.65
N ASN A 127 68.48 16.63 13.84
CA ASN A 127 69.76 16.92 13.19
C ASN A 127 70.65 17.88 14.00
N GLN A 128 70.19 18.40 15.13
CA GLN A 128 71.00 19.26 15.99
C GLN A 128 72.11 18.44 16.67
N ASP A 129 73.37 18.72 16.33
CA ASP A 129 74.53 18.28 17.11
C ASP A 129 74.36 18.73 18.57
N ARG A 130 74.79 17.90 19.53
CA ARG A 130 74.77 18.19 20.99
C ARG A 130 75.50 19.49 21.40
N SER A 131 76.07 20.23 20.46
CA SER A 131 76.86 21.45 20.63
C SER A 131 76.05 22.77 20.65
N ILE A 132 74.71 22.75 20.56
CA ILE A 132 73.93 24.00 20.52
C ILE A 132 73.30 24.34 21.88
N THR A 133 73.34 25.63 22.21
CA THR A 133 72.83 26.26 23.44
C THR A 133 71.32 26.00 23.66
N SER A 134 70.94 25.76 24.92
CA SER A 134 69.56 25.48 25.36
C SER A 134 68.50 26.49 24.89
N SER A 135 68.92 27.72 24.55
CA SER A 135 68.04 28.78 24.03
C SER A 135 67.45 28.45 22.64
N SER A 136 68.23 27.87 21.73
CA SER A 136 67.77 27.55 20.37
C SER A 136 66.74 26.41 20.35
N THR A 137 66.96 25.37 21.16
CA THR A 137 66.05 24.24 21.34
C THR A 137 64.73 24.72 21.93
N GLN A 138 64.77 25.62 22.91
CA GLN A 138 63.57 26.20 23.51
C GLN A 138 62.72 26.95 22.47
N THR A 139 63.34 27.76 21.60
CA THR A 139 62.63 28.45 20.51
C THR A 139 61.97 27.48 19.52
N ILE A 140 62.66 26.39 19.14
CA ILE A 140 62.10 25.38 18.24
C ILE A 140 60.91 24.65 18.89
N LEU A 141 61.01 24.32 20.18
CA LEU A 141 59.92 23.69 20.94
C LEU A 141 58.71 24.61 21.06
N ASP A 142 58.91 25.90 21.37
CA ASP A 142 57.83 26.87 21.48
C ASP A 142 57.13 27.10 20.13
N THR A 143 57.91 27.21 19.04
CA THR A 143 57.39 27.26 17.67
C THR A 143 56.58 25.99 17.36
N GLY A 144 57.12 24.81 17.66
CA GLY A 144 56.43 23.53 17.47
C GLY A 144 55.12 23.41 18.25
N ARG A 145 55.02 23.97 19.46
CA ARG A 145 53.77 24.03 20.22
C ARG A 145 52.75 24.96 19.57
N GLN A 146 53.17 26.12 19.10
CA GLN A 146 52.29 27.07 18.39
C GLN A 146 51.75 26.46 17.09
N THR A 147 52.62 25.83 16.28
CA THR A 147 52.21 25.11 15.07
C THR A 147 51.20 24.02 15.39
N MET A 148 51.40 23.23 16.45
CA MET A 148 50.45 22.18 16.85
C MET A 148 49.08 22.76 17.24
N ARG A 149 49.05 23.87 17.98
CA ARG A 149 47.79 24.58 18.30
C ARG A 149 47.07 25.06 17.03
N ALA A 150 47.81 25.57 16.06
CA ALA A 150 47.24 26.00 14.78
C ALA A 150 46.69 24.82 13.96
N ILE A 151 47.36 23.67 13.95
CA ILE A 151 46.86 22.42 13.34
C ILE A 151 45.53 22.01 13.98
N PHE A 152 45.45 22.00 15.32
CA PHE A 152 44.19 21.69 16.03
C PHE A 152 43.07 22.68 15.71
N ALA A 153 43.38 23.98 15.60
CA ALA A 153 42.40 24.99 15.24
C ALA A 153 41.83 24.76 13.82
N LEU A 154 42.68 24.37 12.86
CA LEU A 154 42.22 24.00 11.51
C LEU A 154 41.39 22.73 11.51
N PHE A 155 41.77 21.71 12.29
CA PHE A 155 40.96 20.51 12.49
C PHE A 155 39.57 20.83 13.04
N GLU A 156 39.46 21.63 14.10
CA GLU A 156 38.16 22.05 14.65
C GLU A 156 37.37 22.90 13.65
N GLY A 157 38.05 23.71 12.84
CA GLY A 157 37.44 24.43 11.72
C GLY A 157 36.83 23.48 10.67
N ILE A 158 37.59 22.47 10.25
CA ILE A 158 37.17 21.39 9.32
C ILE A 158 35.93 20.69 9.89
N LYS A 159 36.00 20.22 11.13
CA LYS A 159 34.93 19.52 11.84
C LYS A 159 33.66 20.36 11.96
N THR A 160 33.80 21.61 12.38
CA THR A 160 32.64 22.52 12.54
C THR A 160 31.95 22.80 11.20
N SER A 161 32.71 22.93 10.12
CA SER A 161 32.14 23.13 8.78
C SER A 161 31.43 21.88 8.27
N GLU A 162 32.02 20.71 8.47
CA GLU A 162 31.39 19.42 8.12
C GLU A 162 30.06 19.22 8.87
N LEU A 163 30.04 19.46 10.19
CA LEU A 163 28.82 19.38 10.98
C LEU A 163 27.77 20.43 10.59
N LYS A 164 28.20 21.65 10.26
CA LYS A 164 27.30 22.70 9.79
C LYS A 164 26.70 22.39 8.42
N LEU A 165 27.51 21.85 7.50
CA LEU A 165 27.05 21.41 6.18
C LEU A 165 26.06 20.25 6.30
N LEU A 166 26.32 19.30 7.19
CA LEU A 166 25.40 18.22 7.51
C LEU A 166 24.07 18.76 8.07
N ALA A 167 24.12 19.72 9.00
CA ALA A 167 22.93 20.34 9.56
C ALA A 167 22.09 21.08 8.50
N GLU A 168 22.71 21.82 7.58
CA GLU A 168 21.98 22.50 6.50
C GLU A 168 21.38 21.50 5.50
N ARG A 169 22.12 20.43 5.16
CA ARG A 169 21.60 19.34 4.31
C ARG A 169 20.39 18.66 4.96
N ASN A 170 20.45 18.35 6.25
CA ASN A 170 19.31 17.81 6.99
C ASN A 170 18.12 18.79 7.01
N ARG A 171 18.36 20.10 7.22
CA ARG A 171 17.29 21.12 7.26
C ARG A 171 16.58 21.29 5.92
N GLN A 172 17.30 21.19 4.80
CA GLN A 172 16.70 21.19 3.45
C GLN A 172 15.85 19.95 3.18
N GLN A 173 16.08 18.86 3.93
CA GLN A 173 15.44 17.56 3.71
C GLN A 173 14.27 17.26 4.65
N THR A 174 14.09 17.99 5.75
CA THR A 174 12.96 17.79 6.68
C THR A 174 11.59 17.96 6.01
N LEU A 175 11.51 18.73 4.92
CA LEU A 175 10.31 18.82 4.09
C LEU A 175 9.94 17.45 3.49
N TYR A 176 10.91 16.68 3.01
CA TYR A 176 10.67 15.37 2.40
C TYR A 176 10.49 14.25 3.44
N GLU A 177 11.22 14.30 4.57
CA GLU A 177 11.08 13.34 5.67
C GLU A 177 9.70 13.39 6.33
N THR A 178 9.07 14.56 6.37
CA THR A 178 7.75 14.74 7.00
C THR A 178 6.61 14.50 6.01
N ILE A 179 6.75 14.92 4.76
CA ILE A 179 5.69 14.83 3.75
C ILE A 179 5.48 13.39 3.26
N ALA A 180 6.54 12.61 3.08
CA ALA A 180 6.43 11.22 2.59
C ALA A 180 5.54 10.33 3.48
N PRO A 181 5.75 10.23 4.81
CA PRO A 181 4.88 9.42 5.67
C PRO A 181 3.46 9.99 5.77
N ILE A 182 3.28 11.31 5.78
CA ILE A 182 1.94 11.94 5.77
C ILE A 182 1.17 11.55 4.51
N THR A 183 1.82 11.58 3.35
CA THR A 183 1.20 11.22 2.06
C THR A 183 0.75 9.76 2.05
N ILE A 184 1.55 8.86 2.63
CA ILE A 184 1.21 7.43 2.79
C ILE A 184 0.00 7.25 3.72
N ILE A 185 -0.06 7.97 4.84
CA ILE A 185 -1.18 7.89 5.78
C ILE A 185 -2.47 8.42 5.13
N VAL A 186 -2.38 9.55 4.43
CA VAL A 186 -3.50 10.16 3.72
C VAL A 186 -4.01 9.24 2.61
N SER A 187 -3.12 8.67 1.79
CA SER A 187 -3.52 7.72 0.73
C SER A 187 -4.17 6.46 1.31
N ALA A 188 -3.62 5.90 2.39
CA ALA A 188 -4.19 4.75 3.07
C ALA A 188 -5.58 5.06 3.65
N THR A 189 -5.75 6.23 4.27
CA THR A 189 -7.03 6.65 4.84
C THR A 189 -8.09 6.81 3.74
N ILE A 190 -7.73 7.44 2.62
CA ILE A 190 -8.62 7.58 1.46
C ILE A 190 -8.99 6.20 0.89
N ALA A 191 -8.05 5.27 0.77
CA ALA A 191 -8.34 3.91 0.31
C ALA A 191 -9.32 3.17 1.24
N ILE A 192 -9.14 3.28 2.55
CA ILE A 192 -10.03 2.66 3.54
C ILE A 192 -11.44 3.24 3.40
N LEU A 193 -11.56 4.57 3.31
CA LEU A 193 -12.86 5.24 3.16
C LEU A 193 -13.57 4.82 1.87
N ILE A 194 -12.85 4.75 0.73
CA ILE A 194 -13.42 4.33 -0.55
C ILE A 194 -13.84 2.85 -0.49
N THR A 195 -13.01 1.99 0.10
CA THR A 195 -13.32 0.56 0.24
C THR A 195 -14.56 0.35 1.10
N LEU A 196 -14.67 1.06 2.22
CA LEU A 196 -15.81 0.96 3.14
C LEU A 196 -17.09 1.51 2.50
N TRP A 197 -16.99 2.61 1.74
CA TRP A 197 -18.09 3.15 0.96
C TRP A 197 -18.58 2.19 -0.12
N LEU A 198 -17.66 1.60 -0.90
CA LEU A 198 -18.00 0.60 -1.92
C LEU A 198 -18.61 -0.66 -1.32
N PHE A 199 -18.05 -1.15 -0.20
CA PHE A 199 -18.56 -2.31 0.52
C PHE A 199 -20.02 -2.08 0.94
N GLN A 200 -20.32 -0.95 1.61
CA GLN A 200 -21.71 -0.64 1.99
C GLN A 200 -22.65 -0.54 0.79
N LYS A 201 -22.18 0.04 -0.32
CA LYS A 201 -22.98 0.17 -1.54
C LYS A 201 -23.28 -1.19 -2.17
N ILE A 202 -22.28 -2.06 -2.28
CA ILE A 202 -22.42 -3.41 -2.85
C ILE A 202 -23.31 -4.27 -1.95
N SER A 203 -23.11 -4.25 -0.62
CA SER A 203 -23.96 -5.02 0.31
C SER A 203 -25.43 -4.64 0.23
N LYS A 204 -25.74 -3.33 0.10
CA LYS A 204 -27.12 -2.87 -0.10
C LYS A 204 -27.71 -3.34 -1.42
N GLU A 205 -26.92 -3.33 -2.50
CA GLU A 205 -27.34 -3.76 -3.83
C GLU A 205 -27.59 -5.28 -3.89
N ILE A 206 -26.75 -6.08 -3.22
CA ILE A 206 -26.96 -7.53 -3.09
C ILE A 206 -28.26 -7.81 -2.32
N ALA A 207 -28.46 -7.18 -1.15
CA ALA A 207 -29.68 -7.39 -0.36
C ALA A 207 -30.95 -6.94 -1.10
N ALA A 208 -30.87 -5.88 -1.91
CA ALA A 208 -31.99 -5.46 -2.76
C ALA A 208 -32.27 -6.48 -3.87
N ASN A 209 -31.24 -7.03 -4.50
CA ASN A 209 -31.38 -8.08 -5.51
C ASN A 209 -31.94 -9.38 -4.93
N GLU A 210 -31.52 -9.79 -3.74
CA GLU A 210 -32.07 -10.98 -3.05
C GLU A 210 -33.57 -10.83 -2.79
N LYS A 211 -34.02 -9.66 -2.32
CA LYS A 211 -35.46 -9.38 -2.15
C LYS A 211 -36.22 -9.46 -3.46
N LEU A 212 -35.67 -8.89 -4.53
CA LEU A 212 -36.29 -8.93 -5.85
C LEU A 212 -36.38 -10.37 -6.38
N GLN A 213 -35.35 -11.19 -6.17
CA GLN A 213 -35.38 -12.61 -6.53
C GLN A 213 -36.41 -13.40 -5.71
N GLN A 214 -36.55 -13.11 -4.42
CA GLN A 214 -37.58 -13.73 -3.57
C GLN A 214 -38.99 -13.35 -4.01
N GLU A 215 -39.23 -12.08 -4.34
CA GLU A 215 -40.52 -11.61 -4.84
C GLU A 215 -40.88 -12.25 -6.18
N LEU A 216 -39.93 -12.35 -7.11
CA LEU A 216 -40.11 -13.06 -8.37
C LEU A 216 -40.36 -14.56 -8.17
N ALA A 217 -39.66 -15.21 -7.23
CA ALA A 217 -39.88 -16.62 -6.91
C ALA A 217 -41.28 -16.86 -6.33
N ALA A 218 -41.72 -15.98 -5.41
CA ALA A 218 -43.05 -16.07 -4.82
C ALA A 218 -44.16 -15.86 -5.86
N ILE A 219 -44.01 -14.87 -6.74
CA ILE A 219 -44.95 -14.63 -7.85
C ILE A 219 -44.99 -15.84 -8.79
N ASN A 220 -43.84 -16.34 -9.23
CA ASN A 220 -43.78 -17.52 -10.10
C ASN A 220 -44.43 -18.74 -9.44
N GLN A 221 -44.19 -18.97 -8.15
CA GLN A 221 -44.81 -20.08 -7.41
C GLN A 221 -46.34 -19.92 -7.33
N ALA A 222 -46.84 -18.71 -7.05
CA ALA A 222 -48.27 -18.43 -7.04
C ALA A 222 -48.90 -18.63 -8.43
N THR A 223 -48.23 -18.20 -9.50
CA THR A 223 -48.65 -18.43 -10.88
C THR A 223 -48.70 -19.91 -11.21
N SER A 224 -47.66 -20.70 -10.88
CA SER A 224 -47.65 -22.16 -11.10
C SER A 224 -48.76 -22.87 -10.33
N GLN A 225 -49.03 -22.49 -9.08
CA GLN A 225 -50.13 -23.05 -8.29
C GLN A 225 -51.50 -22.79 -8.95
N ARG A 226 -51.71 -21.58 -9.47
CA ARG A 226 -52.96 -21.22 -10.16
C ARG A 226 -53.12 -21.98 -11.48
N ILE A 227 -52.04 -22.18 -12.22
CA ILE A 227 -52.04 -23.04 -13.43
C ILE A 227 -52.42 -24.47 -13.06
N GLN A 228 -51.86 -25.02 -11.97
CA GLN A 228 -52.19 -26.38 -11.53
C GLN A 228 -53.68 -26.53 -11.15
N ILE A 229 -54.27 -25.53 -10.50
CA ILE A 229 -55.70 -25.52 -10.17
C ILE A 229 -56.55 -25.52 -11.46
N ILE A 230 -56.15 -24.72 -12.45
CA ILE A 230 -56.80 -24.66 -13.76
C ILE A 230 -56.70 -26.00 -14.50
N GLU A 231 -55.51 -26.61 -14.49
CA GLU A 231 -55.27 -27.93 -15.10
C GLU A 231 -56.10 -29.02 -14.42
N ASN A 232 -56.13 -29.04 -13.08
CA ASN A 232 -56.93 -29.99 -12.32
C ASN A 232 -58.43 -29.86 -12.60
N LEU A 233 -58.95 -28.63 -12.71
CA LEU A 233 -60.33 -28.41 -13.14
C LEU A 233 -60.56 -28.99 -14.54
N ALA A 234 -59.69 -28.68 -15.49
CA ALA A 234 -59.83 -29.17 -16.87
C ALA A 234 -59.88 -30.71 -16.90
N ASN A 235 -59.03 -31.38 -16.11
CA ASN A 235 -59.04 -32.84 -15.98
C ASN A 235 -60.32 -33.38 -15.35
N GLN A 236 -60.87 -32.73 -14.32
CA GLN A 236 -62.15 -33.12 -13.70
C GLN A 236 -63.33 -32.98 -14.66
N VAL A 237 -63.34 -31.92 -15.46
CA VAL A 237 -64.36 -31.70 -16.50
C VAL A 237 -64.31 -32.80 -17.56
N VAL A 238 -63.12 -33.25 -17.97
CA VAL A 238 -62.97 -34.39 -18.89
C VAL A 238 -63.50 -35.68 -18.27
N GLN A 239 -63.39 -35.85 -16.96
CA GLN A 239 -63.93 -36.99 -16.21
C GLN A 239 -65.45 -36.90 -15.96
N GLY A 240 -66.10 -35.80 -16.37
CA GLY A 240 -67.54 -35.61 -16.25
C GLY A 240 -68.02 -34.89 -14.99
N ASP A 241 -67.11 -34.34 -14.17
CA ASP A 241 -67.48 -33.52 -13.01
C ASP A 241 -67.55 -32.03 -13.39
N TYR A 242 -68.75 -31.55 -13.71
CA TYR A 242 -69.00 -30.17 -14.18
C TYR A 242 -69.35 -29.18 -13.06
N LYS A 243 -69.52 -29.65 -11.82
CA LYS A 243 -69.95 -28.79 -10.70
C LYS A 243 -68.80 -28.07 -10.00
N VAL A 244 -67.57 -28.48 -10.28
CA VAL A 244 -66.37 -27.85 -9.70
C VAL A 244 -66.15 -26.47 -10.31
N LYS A 245 -65.77 -25.52 -9.45
CA LYS A 245 -65.47 -24.14 -9.84
C LYS A 245 -64.18 -23.66 -9.20
N ILE A 246 -63.39 -22.92 -9.98
CA ILE A 246 -62.17 -22.26 -9.50
C ILE A 246 -62.56 -20.98 -8.76
N LYS A 247 -62.04 -20.82 -7.54
CA LYS A 247 -62.19 -19.59 -6.75
C LYS A 247 -60.95 -18.73 -6.88
N ASP A 248 -60.81 -18.08 -8.03
CA ASP A 248 -59.77 -17.09 -8.29
C ASP A 248 -60.42 -15.72 -8.50
N LYS A 249 -59.92 -14.70 -7.79
CA LYS A 249 -60.45 -13.32 -7.81
C LYS A 249 -59.48 -12.32 -8.42
N GLU A 250 -58.30 -12.77 -8.82
CA GLU A 250 -57.30 -11.90 -9.43
C GLU A 250 -57.77 -11.41 -10.80
N LYS A 251 -57.51 -10.14 -11.10
CA LYS A 251 -57.94 -9.50 -12.37
C LYS A 251 -56.84 -9.56 -13.43
N ASP A 252 -56.17 -10.70 -13.54
CA ASP A 252 -55.12 -10.95 -14.52
C ASP A 252 -55.56 -11.99 -15.56
N SER A 253 -54.66 -12.35 -16.49
CA SER A 253 -54.96 -13.29 -17.56
C SER A 253 -55.42 -14.66 -17.05
N LEU A 254 -54.83 -15.16 -15.95
CA LEU A 254 -55.22 -16.44 -15.36
C LEU A 254 -56.57 -16.37 -14.63
N GLY A 255 -56.89 -15.26 -13.96
CA GLY A 255 -58.19 -15.06 -13.33
C GLY A 255 -59.33 -14.90 -14.34
N ASN A 256 -59.05 -14.22 -15.46
CA ASN A 256 -59.98 -14.15 -16.59
C ASN A 256 -60.21 -15.53 -17.23
N LEU A 257 -59.14 -16.35 -17.36
CA LEU A 257 -59.24 -17.72 -17.83
C LEU A 257 -60.06 -18.59 -16.86
N ALA A 258 -59.82 -18.50 -15.55
CA ALA A 258 -60.58 -19.21 -14.53
C ALA A 258 -62.08 -18.85 -14.58
N THR A 259 -62.41 -17.56 -14.76
CA THR A 259 -63.79 -17.09 -14.93
C THR A 259 -64.44 -17.67 -16.19
N SER A 260 -63.70 -17.70 -17.29
CA SER A 260 -64.17 -18.26 -18.57
C SER A 260 -64.40 -19.77 -18.47
N LEU A 261 -63.49 -20.50 -17.82
CA LEU A 261 -63.64 -21.93 -17.54
C LEU A 261 -64.84 -22.21 -16.65
N ASN A 262 -65.04 -21.46 -15.56
CA ASN A 262 -66.23 -21.60 -14.71
C ASN A 262 -67.54 -21.39 -15.48
N ARG A 263 -67.56 -20.47 -16.46
CA ARG A 263 -68.72 -20.26 -17.33
C ARG A 263 -68.92 -21.43 -18.28
N MET A 264 -67.83 -21.99 -18.81
CA MET A 264 -67.87 -23.20 -19.64
C MET A 264 -68.40 -24.40 -18.84
N THR A 265 -67.89 -24.66 -17.63
CA THR A 265 -68.35 -25.79 -16.81
C THR A 265 -69.80 -25.64 -16.38
N GLN A 266 -70.25 -24.44 -16.02
CA GLN A 266 -71.67 -24.17 -15.75
C GLN A 266 -72.55 -24.48 -16.96
N THR A 267 -72.13 -24.04 -18.16
CA THR A 267 -72.88 -24.29 -19.39
C THR A 267 -72.94 -25.79 -19.70
N LEU A 268 -71.83 -26.52 -19.49
CA LEU A 268 -71.79 -27.98 -19.64
C LEU A 268 -72.70 -28.68 -18.62
N ASP A 269 -72.67 -28.32 -17.34
CA ASP A 269 -73.56 -28.87 -16.30
C ASP A 269 -75.03 -28.66 -16.65
N ASP A 270 -75.39 -27.44 -17.06
CA ASP A 270 -76.76 -27.10 -17.46
C ASP A 270 -77.22 -27.90 -18.70
N THR A 271 -76.35 -28.04 -19.71
CA THR A 271 -76.67 -28.78 -20.94
C THR A 271 -76.76 -30.30 -20.71
N PHE A 272 -75.84 -30.90 -19.95
CA PHE A 272 -75.91 -32.32 -19.59
C PHE A 272 -77.10 -32.61 -18.68
N GLY A 273 -77.41 -31.73 -17.73
CA GLY A 273 -78.60 -31.84 -16.89
C GLY A 273 -79.89 -31.79 -17.71
N ALA A 274 -79.99 -30.86 -18.67
CA ALA A 274 -81.12 -30.79 -19.60
C ALA A 274 -81.23 -32.04 -20.49
N LEU A 275 -80.10 -32.58 -20.95
CA LEU A 275 -80.06 -33.81 -21.74
C LEU A 275 -80.52 -35.03 -20.93
N GLN A 276 -80.06 -35.15 -19.67
CA GLN A 276 -80.46 -36.24 -18.77
C GLN A 276 -81.94 -36.16 -18.41
N ASN A 277 -82.47 -34.96 -18.19
CA ASN A 277 -83.90 -34.74 -17.97
C ASN A 277 -84.71 -35.14 -19.21
N ARG A 278 -84.30 -34.72 -20.41
CA ARG A 278 -84.93 -35.15 -21.67
C ARG A 278 -84.88 -36.66 -21.88
N ASN A 279 -83.76 -37.31 -21.58
CA ASN A 279 -83.65 -38.77 -21.67
C ASN A 279 -84.60 -39.45 -20.68
N ARG A 280 -84.72 -38.97 -19.44
CA ARG A 280 -85.71 -39.47 -18.48
C ARG A 280 -87.14 -39.30 -18.96
N GLU A 281 -87.48 -38.15 -19.53
CA GLU A 281 -88.79 -37.91 -20.11
C GLU A 281 -89.06 -38.88 -21.27
N LEU A 282 -88.09 -39.08 -22.17
CA LEU A 282 -88.17 -40.06 -23.27
C LEU A 282 -88.35 -41.49 -22.76
N ASP A 283 -87.57 -41.91 -21.76
CA ASP A 283 -87.70 -43.24 -21.13
C ASP A 283 -89.07 -43.41 -20.47
N GLN A 284 -89.59 -42.36 -19.82
CA GLN A 284 -90.93 -42.36 -19.22
C GLN A 284 -92.02 -42.42 -20.30
N PHE A 285 -91.86 -41.69 -21.41
CA PHE A 285 -92.76 -41.78 -22.57
C PHE A 285 -92.73 -43.18 -23.19
N ALA A 286 -91.54 -43.76 -23.40
CA ALA A 286 -91.37 -45.11 -23.94
C ALA A 286 -91.96 -46.17 -23.00
N TYR A 287 -91.78 -46.01 -21.68
CA TYR A 287 -92.39 -46.87 -20.68
C TYR A 287 -93.92 -46.83 -20.75
N VAL A 288 -94.51 -45.63 -20.75
CA VAL A 288 -95.97 -45.42 -20.85
C VAL A 288 -96.53 -45.96 -22.16
N THR A 289 -95.91 -45.67 -23.31
CA THR A 289 -96.36 -46.20 -24.61
C THR A 289 -96.19 -47.72 -24.73
N SER A 290 -95.15 -48.32 -24.15
CA SER A 290 -95.02 -49.79 -24.10
C SER A 290 -96.06 -50.44 -23.18
N HIS A 291 -96.48 -49.72 -22.12
CA HIS A 291 -97.52 -50.18 -21.21
C HIS A 291 -98.90 -50.16 -21.90
N ASP A 292 -99.20 -49.10 -22.64
CA ASP A 292 -100.44 -48.96 -23.42
C ASP A 292 -100.54 -49.98 -24.58
N LEU A 293 -99.42 -50.33 -25.22
CA LEU A 293 -99.37 -51.37 -26.27
C LEU A 293 -99.52 -52.81 -25.74
N LYS A 294 -99.38 -53.03 -24.43
CA LYS A 294 -99.53 -54.35 -23.77
C LYS A 294 -100.92 -54.57 -23.16
N ALA A 295 -101.81 -53.58 -23.18
CA ALA A 295 -103.21 -53.78 -22.83
C ALA A 295 -103.91 -54.53 -23.99
N PRO A 296 -104.43 -55.76 -23.79
CA PRO A 296 -105.17 -56.42 -24.84
C PRO A 296 -106.49 -55.69 -25.05
N CYS A 297 -106.78 -55.33 -26.31
CA CYS A 297 -108.14 -55.11 -26.76
C CYS A 297 -108.89 -56.44 -26.57
N ALA A 298 -109.55 -56.61 -25.42
CA ALA A 298 -110.55 -57.64 -25.22
C ALA A 298 -111.92 -56.97 -25.40
N GLY A 299 -112.38 -56.95 -26.65
CA GLY A 299 -113.79 -57.24 -26.93
C GLY A 299 -114.06 -58.73 -26.73
#